data_AF-A0A2D4FL11-F1
#
_entry.id   AF-A0A2D4FL11-F1
#
_cell.length_a   1.000
_cell.length_b   1.000
_cell.length_c   1.000
_cell.angle_alpha   90.00
_cell.angle_beta   90.00
_cell.angle_gamma   90.00
#
_symmetry.space_group_name_H-M   'P 1'
#
loop_
_entity.id
_entity.type
_entity.pdbx_description
1 polymer ?
#
loop_
_entity_poly.entity_id
_entity_poly.type
_entity_poly.pdbx_seq_one_letter_code
_entity_poly.pdbx_strand_id
1 'polypeptide(L)'
;VPCTSPLLLLLLLLPPVLIAAGPTMLFLLAFFASIFQTAFTGVNERTFLAIKPDGVQRHLVGEIIQRFEKKGFKLLAMKLMQASEELLKEHYNSLRERPFFSRLVKFMSSGPIVAMVRNEDMRG
;
A
#
# COMPACT_ATOMS: atom_id res chain seq x y z
N VAL A 1 16.81 -5.30 -2.66
CA VAL A 1 17.41 -3.99 -3.03
C VAL A 1 17.43 -3.93 -4.55
N PRO A 2 16.51 -3.17 -5.15
CA PRO A 2 16.97 -2.08 -5.99
C PRO A 2 16.03 -0.88 -5.81
N CYS A 3 16.30 -0.06 -4.79
CA CYS A 3 15.89 1.33 -4.80
C CYS A 3 17.16 2.10 -5.11
N THR A 4 17.55 2.17 -6.38
CA THR A 4 18.42 3.25 -6.84
C THR A 4 17.63 4.52 -6.61
N SER A 5 17.94 5.18 -5.48
CA SER A 5 17.35 6.43 -5.06
C SER A 5 17.32 7.41 -6.25
N PRO A 6 16.16 7.98 -6.62
CA PRO A 6 16.07 8.96 -7.70
C PRO A 6 16.92 10.20 -7.43
N LEU A 7 17.31 10.44 -6.17
CA LEU A 7 18.27 11.48 -5.79
C LEU A 7 19.67 11.23 -6.37
N LEU A 8 20.09 9.97 -6.54
CA LEU A 8 21.40 9.62 -7.09
C LEU A 8 21.44 9.88 -8.61
N LEU A 9 20.32 9.66 -9.31
CA LEU A 9 20.20 9.92 -10.74
C LEU A 9 20.12 11.43 -11.04
N LEU A 10 19.49 12.19 -10.14
CA LEU A 10 19.44 13.66 -10.21
C LEU A 10 20.83 14.29 -9.95
N LEU A 11 21.66 13.66 -9.12
CA LEU A 11 23.03 14.13 -8.84
C LEU A 11 24.00 13.90 -10.02
N LEU A 12 23.79 12.85 -10.83
CA LEU A 12 24.64 12.49 -11.97
C LEU A 12 24.32 13.25 -13.26
N LEU A 13 23.15 13.89 -13.34
CA LEU A 13 22.73 14.71 -14.49
C LEU A 13 23.03 16.20 -14.34
N LEU A 14 23.71 16.62 -13.26
CA LEU A 14 24.15 18.00 -13.08
C LEU A 14 25.44 18.22 -13.91
N PRO A 15 25.40 18.97 -15.03
CA PRO A 15 26.62 19.36 -15.70
C PRO A 15 27.47 20.23 -14.76
N PRO A 16 28.81 20.13 -14.78
CA PRO A 16 29.72 20.85 -13.87
C PRO A 16 29.75 22.38 -14.05
N VAL A 17 28.70 22.98 -14.62
CA VAL A 17 28.57 24.42 -14.88
C VAL A 17 27.92 25.18 -13.70
N LEU A 18 27.51 24.47 -12.64
CA LEU A 18 26.70 25.00 -11.53
C LEU A 18 27.49 25.65 -10.38
N ILE A 19 28.58 26.38 -10.65
CA ILE A 19 29.31 27.11 -9.61
C ILE A 19 29.31 28.63 -9.84
N ALA A 20 28.80 29.12 -10.98
CA ALA A 20 29.01 30.50 -11.40
C ALA A 20 27.74 31.38 -11.61
N ALA A 21 26.62 31.13 -10.93
CA ALA A 21 25.44 31.98 -11.11
C ALA A 21 24.69 32.24 -9.79
N GLY A 22 24.49 33.53 -9.50
CA GLY A 22 24.00 34.06 -8.22
C GLY A 22 22.56 33.71 -7.83
N PRO A 23 21.95 34.47 -6.90
CA PRO A 23 20.71 34.07 -6.20
C PRO A 23 19.47 33.87 -7.10
N THR A 24 19.49 34.40 -8.32
CA THR A 24 18.45 34.19 -9.34
C THR A 24 18.42 32.76 -9.89
N MET A 25 19.57 32.07 -9.98
CA MET A 25 19.65 30.66 -10.40
C MET A 25 19.20 29.70 -9.29
N LEU A 26 19.38 30.07 -8.02
CA LEU A 26 18.87 29.31 -6.88
C LEU A 26 17.33 29.26 -6.88
N PHE A 27 16.70 30.37 -7.29
CA PHE A 27 15.24 30.45 -7.45
C PHE A 27 14.73 29.56 -8.59
N LEU A 28 15.45 29.51 -9.71
CA LEU A 28 15.10 28.70 -10.87
C LEU A 28 15.28 27.19 -10.60
N LEU A 29 16.34 26.82 -9.87
CA LEU A 29 16.56 25.46 -9.39
C LEU A 29 15.51 25.03 -8.36
N ALA A 30 15.11 25.92 -7.44
CA ALA A 30 14.03 25.63 -6.49
C ALA A 30 12.69 25.43 -7.22
N PHE A 31 12.43 26.22 -8.27
CA PHE A 31 11.25 26.08 -9.12
C PHE A 31 11.25 24.74 -9.89
N PHE A 32 12.40 24.37 -10.48
CA PHE A 32 12.59 23.07 -11.14
C PHE A 32 12.50 21.89 -10.16
N ALA A 33 13.04 22.03 -8.95
CA ALA A 33 12.94 21.01 -7.90
C ALA A 33 11.49 20.79 -7.44
N SER A 34 10.69 21.88 -7.35
CA SER A 34 9.26 21.79 -7.04
C SER A 34 8.48 21.04 -8.12
N ILE A 35 8.77 21.30 -9.40
CA ILE A 35 8.16 20.57 -10.53
C ILE A 35 8.56 19.08 -10.51
N PHE A 36 9.80 18.76 -10.15
CA PHE A 36 10.28 17.37 -10.17
C PHE A 36 9.73 16.51 -9.02
N GLN A 37 9.46 17.09 -7.84
CA GLN A 37 8.87 16.33 -6.72
C GLN A 37 7.47 15.81 -7.01
N THR A 38 6.68 16.50 -7.84
CA THR A 38 5.33 16.06 -8.21
C THR A 38 5.35 14.86 -9.17
N ALA A 39 6.42 14.70 -9.97
CA ALA A 39 6.52 13.61 -10.95
C ALA A 39 6.81 12.23 -10.31
N PHE A 40 7.16 12.18 -9.02
CA PHE A 40 7.46 10.93 -8.31
C PHE A 40 6.47 10.56 -7.20
N THR A 41 5.29 11.20 -7.16
CA THR A 41 4.13 10.60 -6.49
C THR A 41 3.54 9.53 -7.40
N GLY A 42 4.35 8.53 -7.78
CA GLY A 42 3.82 7.22 -8.12
C GLY A 42 3.16 6.71 -6.85
N VAL A 43 1.87 7.02 -6.70
CA VAL A 43 1.10 6.74 -5.50
C VAL A 43 1.14 5.23 -5.32
N ASN A 44 1.98 4.75 -4.39
CA ASN A 44 1.96 3.35 -3.96
C ASN A 44 0.68 3.17 -3.16
N GLU A 45 -0.45 3.05 -3.85
CA GLU A 45 -1.75 2.84 -3.23
C GLU A 45 -1.71 1.50 -2.50
N ARG A 46 -1.96 1.56 -1.19
CA ARG A 46 -1.96 0.40 -0.31
C ARG A 46 -3.39 0.00 -0.07
N THR A 47 -3.76 -1.20 -0.52
CA THR A 47 -5.06 -1.77 -0.24
C THR A 47 -4.94 -2.82 0.84
N PHE A 48 -5.78 -2.70 1.88
CA PHE A 48 -5.98 -3.75 2.88
C PHE A 48 -6.93 -4.81 2.34
N LEU A 49 -6.55 -6.08 2.46
CA LEU A 49 -7.32 -7.23 2.06
C LEU A 49 -7.42 -8.19 3.25
N ALA A 50 -8.58 -8.80 3.45
CA ALA A 50 -8.78 -9.81 4.48
C ALA A 50 -9.48 -11.04 3.90
N ILE A 51 -8.88 -12.21 4.09
CA ILE A 51 -9.52 -13.49 3.80
C ILE A 51 -10.37 -13.87 5.02
N LYS A 52 -11.67 -14.01 4.77
CA LYS A 52 -12.68 -14.44 5.75
C LYS A 52 -12.36 -15.84 6.31
N PRO A 53 -12.87 -16.17 7.51
CA PRO A 53 -12.57 -17.47 8.15
C PRO A 53 -12.99 -18.67 7.29
N ASP A 54 -14.09 -18.57 6.54
CA ASP A 54 -14.53 -19.62 5.62
C ASP A 54 -13.48 -19.91 4.51
N GLY A 55 -12.82 -18.87 3.97
CA GLY A 55 -11.77 -19.04 2.96
C GLY A 55 -10.50 -19.67 3.53
N VAL A 56 -10.21 -19.44 4.82
CA VAL A 56 -9.09 -20.08 5.53
C VAL A 56 -9.40 -21.56 5.79
N GLN A 57 -10.61 -21.86 6.28
CA GLN A 57 -11.06 -23.24 6.55
C GLN A 57 -11.10 -24.11 5.29
N ARG A 58 -11.42 -23.52 4.13
CA ARG A 58 -11.42 -24.21 2.83
C ARG A 58 -10.03 -24.30 2.18
N HIS A 59 -8.97 -23.88 2.86
CA HIS A 59 -7.60 -23.88 2.34
C HIS A 59 -7.43 -23.05 1.04
N LEU A 60 -8.28 -22.04 0.82
CA LEU A 60 -8.26 -21.21 -0.40
C LEU A 60 -7.22 -20.09 -0.37
N VAL A 61 -6.50 -19.93 0.74
CA VAL A 61 -5.52 -18.86 0.94
C VAL A 61 -4.45 -18.86 -0.16
N GLY A 62 -3.89 -20.02 -0.47
CA GLY A 62 -2.84 -20.14 -1.49
C GLY A 62 -3.34 -19.80 -2.91
N GLU A 63 -4.55 -20.25 -3.25
CA GLU A 63 -5.15 -19.94 -4.56
C GLU A 63 -5.43 -18.43 -4.71
N ILE A 64 -5.93 -17.80 -3.65
CA ILE A 64 -6.20 -16.36 -3.63
C ILE A 64 -4.89 -15.57 -3.84
N ILE A 65 -3.85 -15.90 -3.07
CA ILE A 65 -2.52 -15.28 -3.20
C ILE A 65 -1.99 -15.44 -4.62
N GLN A 66 -2.04 -16.65 -5.17
CA GLN A 66 -1.56 -16.93 -6.52
C GLN A 66 -2.28 -16.07 -7.57
N ARG A 67 -3.59 -15.86 -7.43
CA ARG A 67 -4.36 -14.99 -8.35
C ARG A 67 -3.91 -13.52 -8.24
N PHE A 68 -3.59 -13.03 -7.04
CA PHE A 68 -3.08 -11.67 -6.87
C PHE A 68 -1.68 -11.50 -7.48
N GLU A 69 -0.79 -12.46 -7.26
CA GLU A 69 0.57 -12.44 -7.83
C GLU A 69 0.55 -12.56 -9.36
N LYS A 70 -0.30 -13.44 -9.92
CA LYS A 70 -0.47 -13.58 -11.38
C LYS A 70 -0.97 -12.30 -12.05
N LYS A 71 -1.74 -11.48 -11.33
CA LYS A 71 -2.19 -10.16 -11.82
C LYS A 71 -1.10 -9.08 -11.73
N GLY A 72 0.04 -9.36 -11.11
CA GLY A 72 1.13 -8.40 -10.93
C GLY A 72 1.01 -7.55 -9.66
N PHE A 73 0.07 -7.86 -8.75
CA PHE A 73 0.01 -7.16 -7.47
C PHE A 73 1.17 -7.60 -6.56
N LYS A 74 1.83 -6.61 -5.95
CA LYS A 74 2.90 -6.88 -4.98
C LYS A 74 2.32 -6.96 -3.57
N LEU A 75 2.42 -8.12 -2.94
CA LEU A 75 2.10 -8.29 -1.52
C LEU A 75 3.24 -7.71 -0.67
N LEU A 76 2.89 -6.83 0.27
CA LEU A 76 3.85 -6.21 1.19
C LEU A 76 3.93 -6.92 2.53
N ALA A 77 2.78 -7.31 3.06
CA ALA A 77 2.66 -7.90 4.37
C ALA A 77 1.47 -8.86 4.40
N MET A 78 1.61 -9.94 5.17
CA MET A 78 0.54 -10.89 5.48
C MET A 78 0.63 -11.29 6.94
N LYS A 79 -0.52 -11.47 7.59
CA LYS A 79 -0.62 -11.92 8.97
C LYS A 79 -1.85 -12.82 9.12
N LEU A 80 -1.61 -14.05 9.56
CA LEU A 80 -2.67 -14.92 10.07
C LEU A 80 -2.93 -14.53 11.53
N MET A 81 -4.19 -14.21 11.85
CA MET A 81 -4.56 -13.85 13.21
C MET A 81 -6.02 -14.21 13.51
N GLN A 82 -6.30 -14.45 14.78
CA GLN A 82 -7.66 -14.48 15.30
C GLN A 82 -8.02 -13.07 15.75
N ALA A 83 -8.98 -12.42 15.09
CA ALA A 83 -9.40 -11.07 15.47
C ALA A 83 -10.37 -11.13 16.67
N SER A 84 -10.16 -10.28 17.67
CA SER A 84 -11.10 -10.14 18.79
C SER A 84 -12.39 -9.43 18.32
N GLU A 85 -13.50 -9.69 19.01
CA GLU A 85 -14.77 -9.03 18.68
C GLU A 85 -14.69 -7.51 18.82
N GLU A 86 -13.92 -7.01 19.79
CA GLU A 86 -13.73 -5.57 20.04
C GLU A 86 -13.05 -4.90 18.84
N LEU A 87 -11.96 -5.49 18.35
CA LEU A 87 -11.25 -5.01 17.16
C LEU A 87 -12.14 -5.01 15.92
N LEU A 88 -12.97 -6.05 15.75
CA LEU A 88 -13.91 -6.16 14.62
C LEU A 88 -15.05 -5.14 14.72
N LYS A 89 -15.54 -4.83 15.92
CA LYS A 89 -16.55 -3.79 16.14
C LYS A 89 -16.01 -2.42 15.79
N GLU A 90 -14.76 -2.13 16.15
CA GLU A 90 -14.08 -0.89 15.78
C GLU A 90 -13.87 -0.82 14.26
N HIS A 91 -13.34 -1.89 13.65
CA HIS A 91 -13.10 -1.97 12.20
C HIS A 91 -14.38 -1.80 11.36
N TYR A 92 -15.51 -2.35 11.83
CA TYR A 92 -16.81 -2.25 11.15
C TYR A 92 -17.76 -1.22 11.77
N ASN A 93 -17.25 -0.23 12.51
CA ASN A 93 -18.10 0.72 13.24
C ASN A 93 -19.10 1.46 12.33
N SER A 94 -18.73 1.72 11.06
CA SER A 94 -19.61 2.30 10.05
C SER A 94 -20.84 1.46 9.69
N LEU A 95 -20.82 0.16 10.03
CA LEU A 95 -21.91 -0.79 9.79
C LEU A 95 -22.75 -1.07 11.04
N ARG A 96 -22.50 -0.38 12.15
CA ARG A 96 -23.14 -0.65 13.46
C ARG A 96 -24.66 -0.60 13.43
N GLU A 97 -25.23 0.28 12.61
CA GLU A 97 -26.69 0.45 12.49
C GLU A 97 -27.36 -0.62 11.62
N ARG A 98 -26.57 -1.47 10.94
CA ARG A 98 -27.12 -2.50 10.06
C ARG A 98 -27.61 -3.70 10.89
N PRO A 99 -28.77 -4.29 10.56
CA PRO A 99 -29.36 -5.39 11.33
C PRO A 99 -28.50 -6.66 11.35
N PHE A 100 -27.55 -6.80 10.40
CA PHE A 100 -26.64 -7.93 10.31
C PHE A 100 -25.29 -7.71 11.03
N PHE A 101 -25.05 -6.56 11.67
CA PHE A 101 -23.76 -6.21 12.28
C PHE A 101 -23.30 -7.23 13.32
N SER A 102 -24.19 -7.58 14.25
CA SER A 102 -23.86 -8.56 15.32
C SER A 102 -23.49 -9.93 14.73
N ARG A 103 -24.21 -10.38 13.69
CA ARG A 103 -23.92 -11.64 12.99
C ARG A 103 -22.59 -11.57 12.23
N LEU A 104 -22.28 -10.43 11.61
CA LEU A 104 -21.02 -10.21 10.90
C LEU A 104 -19.83 -10.29 11.85
N VAL A 105 -19.88 -9.60 12.99
CA VAL A 105 -18.79 -9.63 13.99
C VAL A 105 -18.59 -11.05 14.51
N LYS A 106 -19.67 -11.74 14.89
CA LYS A 106 -19.60 -13.13 15.35
C LYS A 106 -19.03 -14.06 14.28
N PHE A 107 -19.44 -13.90 13.03
CA PHE A 107 -18.92 -14.69 11.92
C PHE A 107 -17.41 -14.44 11.72
N MET A 108 -16.97 -13.19 11.73
CA MET A 108 -15.55 -12.84 11.55
C MET A 108 -14.67 -13.27 12.73
N SER A 109 -15.24 -13.31 13.95
CA SER A 109 -14.57 -13.78 15.17
C SER A 109 -14.55 -15.32 15.31
N SER A 110 -15.33 -16.05 14.50
CA SER A 110 -15.49 -17.50 14.65
C SER A 110 -14.26 -18.35 14.26
N GLY A 111 -13.32 -17.77 13.53
CA GLY A 111 -12.13 -18.50 13.08
C GLY A 111 -11.02 -17.58 12.59
N PRO A 112 -9.87 -18.15 12.20
CA PRO A 112 -8.70 -17.37 11.85
C PRO A 112 -8.93 -16.61 10.55
N ILE A 113 -8.42 -15.38 10.49
CA ILE A 113 -8.44 -14.54 9.29
C ILE A 113 -7.01 -14.30 8.81
N VAL A 114 -6.86 -14.15 7.50
CA VAL A 114 -5.58 -13.72 6.90
C VAL A 114 -5.74 -12.27 6.47
N ALA A 115 -5.09 -11.36 7.20
CA ALA A 115 -4.97 -9.97 6.81
C ALA A 115 -3.74 -9.81 5.91
N MET A 116 -3.89 -9.11 4.79
CA MET A 116 -2.79 -8.83 3.87
C MET A 116 -2.87 -7.42 3.31
N VAL A 117 -1.72 -6.88 2.93
CA VAL A 117 -1.61 -5.57 2.30
C VAL A 117 -0.94 -5.74 0.96
N ARG A 118 -1.58 -5.22 -0.08
CA ARG A 118 -1.00 -5.16 -1.43
C ARG A 118 -0.73 -3.72 -1.84
N ASN A 119 0.29 -3.55 -2.69
CA ASN A 119 0.46 -2.33 -3.46
C ASN A 119 -0.16 -2.49 -4.84
N GLU A 120 -0.78 -1.42 -5.30
CA GLU A 120 -1.06 -1.19 -6.71
C GLU A 120 0.16 -0.49 -7.31
N ASP A 121 0.87 -1.17 -8.21
CA ASP A 121 1.94 -0.56 -9.01
C ASP A 121 1.30 -0.23 -10.36
N MET A 122 1.32 1.04 -10.79
CA MET A 122 0.76 1.48 -12.08
C MET A 122 1.61 1.02 -13.29
N ARG A 123 2.24 -0.15 -13.21
CA ARG A 123 2.96 -0.78 -14.32
C ARG A 123 2.08 -1.88 -14.90
N GLY A 124 1.02 -1.45 -15.57
CA GLY A 124 0.27 -2.23 -16.56
C GLY A 124 0.49 -1.61 -17.92
#